data_AF-A0A2R4JTB7-F1
#
_entry.id   AF-A0A2R4JTB7-F1
#
_cell.length_a   1.000
_cell.length_b   1.000
_cell.length_c   1.000
_cell.angle_alpha   90.00
_cell.angle_beta   90.00
_cell.angle_gamma   90.00
#
_symmetry.space_group_name_H-M   'P 1'
#
loop_
_entity.id
_entity.type
_entity.pdbx_description
1 polymer ?
#
loop_
_entity_poly.entity_id
_entity_poly.type
_entity_poly.pdbx_seq_one_letter_code
_entity_poly.pdbx_strand_id
1 'polypeptide(L)'
;MADIWVFGQDLRRPGETTLVRADALTRIYASGEMVTVAGLESDERIALAHRRAVQGEFLPPGFHLNLVAALSKARIEAASGHEDLVLLAAADDEGQWHWGIHTVSELC
;
A
#
# COMPACT_ATOMS: atom_id res chain seq x y z
N MET A 1 4.62 19.57 4.93
CA MET A 1 3.81 18.89 3.89
C MET A 1 3.50 17.53 4.47
N ALA A 2 2.24 17.09 4.43
CA ALA A 2 1.88 15.78 4.96
C ALA A 2 2.65 14.68 4.24
N ASP A 3 3.19 13.74 4.99
CA ASP A 3 3.83 12.56 4.43
C ASP A 3 2.77 11.56 3.98
N ILE A 4 3.13 10.75 3.00
CA ILE A 4 2.29 9.66 2.50
C ILE A 4 3.01 8.37 2.78
N TRP A 5 2.33 7.47 3.47
CA TRP A 5 2.81 6.16 3.87
C TRP A 5 2.02 5.09 3.13
N VAL A 6 2.66 3.96 2.83
CA VAL A 6 1.97 2.78 2.33
C VAL A 6 2.18 1.65 3.32
N PHE A 7 1.09 1.09 3.79
CA PHE A 7 1.11 -0.02 4.71
C PHE A 7 1.59 -1.29 3.99
N GLY A 8 2.45 -2.03 4.67
CA GLY A 8 2.98 -3.28 4.18
C GLY A 8 3.18 -4.30 5.29
N GLN A 9 3.51 -5.52 4.87
CA GLN A 9 3.84 -6.65 5.72
C GLN A 9 5.21 -7.18 5.31
N ASP A 10 6.02 -7.52 6.31
CA ASP A 10 7.25 -8.26 6.07
C ASP A 10 6.92 -9.75 5.86
N LEU A 11 7.18 -10.25 4.65
CA LEU A 11 6.94 -11.65 4.31
C LEU A 11 7.87 -12.62 5.06
N ARG A 12 9.03 -12.14 5.53
CA ARG A 12 9.99 -12.93 6.32
C ARG A 12 9.57 -13.04 7.78
N ARG A 13 8.77 -12.09 8.26
CA ARG A 13 8.30 -12.00 9.65
C ARG A 13 6.78 -11.86 9.69
N PRO A 14 6.05 -12.96 9.43
CA PRO A 14 4.58 -12.93 9.44
C PRO A 14 4.04 -12.37 10.75
N GLY A 15 3.20 -11.35 10.67
CA GLY A 15 2.65 -10.62 11.83
C GLY A 15 3.35 -9.29 12.12
N GLU A 16 4.52 -9.05 11.55
CA GLU A 16 5.15 -7.72 11.56
C GLU A 16 4.61 -6.87 10.40
N THR A 17 4.10 -5.70 10.77
CA THR A 17 3.59 -4.69 9.83
C THR A 17 4.61 -3.56 9.71
N THR A 18 4.67 -2.93 8.55
CA THR A 18 5.58 -1.81 8.29
C THR A 18 4.88 -0.70 7.53
N LEU A 19 5.36 0.52 7.69
CA LEU A 19 4.96 1.68 6.91
C LEU A 19 6.14 2.10 6.04
N VAL A 20 5.92 2.12 4.73
CA VAL A 20 6.91 2.56 3.75
C VAL A 20 6.54 3.94 3.26
N ARG A 21 7.45 4.92 3.40
CA ARG A 21 7.20 6.26 2.88
C ARG A 21 7.10 6.22 1.36
N ALA A 22 6.08 6.88 0.81
CA ALA A 22 5.73 6.78 -0.61
C ALA A 22 6.83 7.29 -1.55
N ASP A 23 7.66 8.25 -1.11
CA ASP A 23 8.79 8.78 -1.88
C ASP A 23 10.03 7.87 -1.85
N ALA A 24 10.09 6.90 -0.94
CA ALA A 24 11.13 5.87 -0.89
C ALA A 24 10.86 4.69 -1.83
N LEU A 25 9.65 4.63 -2.42
CA LEU A 25 9.25 3.60 -3.38
C LEU A 25 9.95 3.83 -4.72
N THR A 26 10.91 2.97 -5.06
CA THR A 26 11.65 3.07 -6.33
C THR A 26 11.28 2.01 -7.35
N ARG A 27 10.85 0.84 -6.88
CA ARG A 27 10.43 -0.26 -7.74
C ARG A 27 9.20 -0.94 -7.15
N ILE A 28 8.18 -1.09 -7.99
CA ILE A 28 6.95 -1.81 -7.66
C ILE A 28 6.94 -3.09 -8.51
N TYR A 29 6.82 -4.22 -7.84
CA TYR A 29 6.69 -5.53 -8.46
C TYR A 29 5.30 -6.07 -8.19
N ALA A 30 4.68 -6.66 -9.21
CA ALA A 30 3.35 -7.21 -9.11
C ALA A 30 3.26 -8.61 -9.70
N SER A 31 2.47 -9.44 -9.05
CA SER A 31 1.99 -10.72 -9.53
C SER A 31 0.50 -10.83 -9.18
N GLY A 32 -0.17 -11.89 -9.64
CA GLY A 32 -1.53 -12.17 -9.18
C GLY A 32 -1.64 -12.41 -7.68
N GLU A 33 -0.55 -12.75 -6.98
CA GLU A 33 -0.58 -13.06 -5.55
C GLU A 33 -0.24 -11.88 -4.64
N MET A 34 0.55 -10.93 -5.13
CA MET A 34 1.06 -9.84 -4.30
C MET A 34 1.57 -8.64 -5.10
N VAL A 35 1.51 -7.49 -4.45
CA VAL A 35 2.28 -6.29 -4.81
C VAL A 35 3.38 -6.13 -3.77
N THR A 36 4.62 -6.05 -4.24
CA THR A 36 5.79 -5.86 -3.38
C THR A 36 6.61 -4.66 -3.84
N VAL A 37 7.35 -4.07 -2.92
CA VAL A 37 8.27 -2.96 -3.19
C VAL A 37 9.64 -3.24 -2.62
N ALA A 38 10.66 -2.67 -3.26
CA ALA A 38 12.02 -2.62 -2.73
C ALA A 38 12.37 -1.16 -2.40
N GLY A 39 13.06 -0.96 -1.27
CA GLY A 39 13.60 0.34 -0.88
C GLY A 39 14.90 0.66 -1.64
N LEU A 40 15.31 1.93 -1.64
CA LEU A 40 16.56 2.40 -2.25
C LEU A 40 17.81 1.66 -1.75
N GLU A 41 17.81 1.23 -0.49
CA GLU A 41 18.99 0.71 0.21
C GLU A 41 18.89 -0.78 0.56
N SER A 42 17.81 -1.46 0.16
CA SER A 42 17.59 -2.87 0.51
C SER A 42 16.90 -3.63 -0.62
N ASP A 43 17.45 -4.79 -0.97
CA ASP A 43 16.80 -5.80 -1.82
C ASP A 43 15.64 -6.51 -1.10
N GLU A 44 15.37 -6.16 0.17
CA GLU A 44 14.23 -6.67 0.90
C GLU A 44 12.92 -6.22 0.26
N ARG A 45 12.10 -7.22 -0.06
CA ARG A 45 10.78 -7.00 -0.67
C ARG A 45 9.73 -6.95 0.41
N ILE A 46 9.14 -5.78 0.59
CA ILE A 46 7.99 -5.57 1.48
C ILE A 46 6.73 -5.83 0.67
N ALA A 47 5.82 -6.67 1.18
CA ALA A 47 4.52 -6.87 0.55
C ALA A 47 3.57 -5.75 0.96
N LEU A 48 3.12 -4.96 -0.01
CA LEU A 48 2.10 -3.93 0.21
C LEU A 48 0.68 -4.50 0.10
N ALA A 49 0.53 -5.56 -0.69
CA ALA A 49 -0.71 -6.30 -0.82
C ALA A 49 -0.39 -7.78 -1.00
N HIS A 50 -1.13 -8.66 -0.34
CA HIS A 50 -0.99 -10.11 -0.48
C HIS A 50 -2.37 -10.76 -0.45
N ARG A 51 -2.63 -11.71 -1.34
CA ARG A 51 -3.90 -12.47 -1.45
C ARG A 51 -4.36 -13.23 -0.19
N ARG A 52 -3.56 -13.19 0.88
CA ARG A 52 -3.87 -13.82 2.17
C ARG A 52 -4.48 -12.82 3.15
N ALA A 53 -4.30 -11.52 2.91
CA ALA A 53 -4.89 -10.47 3.74
C ALA A 53 -6.42 -10.38 3.55
N VAL A 54 -6.90 -10.69 2.35
CA VAL A 54 -8.33 -10.87 2.05
C VAL A 54 -8.50 -12.31 1.61
N GLN A 55 -9.44 -13.05 2.20
CA GLN A 55 -9.57 -14.49 2.00
C GLN A 55 -9.79 -14.88 0.53
N GLY A 56 -8.71 -15.24 -0.17
CA GLY A 56 -8.74 -16.21 -1.27
C GLY A 56 -8.76 -15.64 -2.69
N GLU A 57 -8.98 -14.35 -2.90
CA GLU A 57 -8.96 -13.77 -4.25
C GLU A 57 -7.56 -13.31 -4.67
N PHE A 58 -7.17 -13.72 -5.88
CA PHE A 58 -6.00 -13.15 -6.54
C PHE A 58 -6.20 -11.65 -6.76
N LEU A 59 -5.10 -10.91 -6.70
CA LEU A 59 -5.12 -9.49 -7.01
C LEU A 59 -5.53 -9.32 -8.48
N PRO A 60 -6.38 -8.33 -8.80
CA PRO A 60 -6.81 -8.12 -10.17
C PRO A 60 -5.62 -7.72 -11.07
N PRO A 61 -5.68 -8.04 -12.37
CA PRO A 61 -4.67 -7.58 -13.32
C PRO A 61 -4.48 -6.06 -13.23
N GLY A 62 -3.22 -5.62 -13.12
CA GLY A 62 -2.91 -4.19 -13.04
C GLY A 62 -3.17 -3.56 -11.66
N PHE A 63 -3.43 -4.32 -10.59
CA PHE A 63 -3.67 -3.74 -9.25
C PHE A 63 -2.57 -2.79 -8.74
N HIS A 64 -1.33 -3.00 -9.14
CA HIS A 64 -0.21 -2.09 -8.86
C HIS A 64 -0.32 -0.73 -9.57
N LEU A 65 -1.03 -0.64 -10.69
CA LEU A 65 -1.35 0.63 -11.34
C LEU A 65 -2.37 1.42 -10.51
N ASN A 66 -3.31 0.73 -9.86
CA ASN A 66 -4.24 1.35 -8.93
C ASN A 66 -3.51 1.96 -7.72
N LEU A 67 -2.41 1.36 -7.27
CA LEU A 67 -1.53 1.96 -6.25
C LEU A 67 -0.96 3.30 -6.74
N VAL A 68 -0.48 3.38 -7.98
CA VAL A 68 0.05 4.63 -8.55
C VAL A 68 -1.06 5.70 -8.64
N ALA A 69 -2.27 5.32 -9.04
CA ALA A 69 -3.42 6.21 -9.06
C ALA A 69 -3.78 6.71 -7.65
N ALA A 70 -3.81 5.81 -6.65
CA ALA A 70 -4.07 6.16 -5.26
C ALA A 70 -3.00 7.09 -4.70
N LEU A 71 -1.72 6.85 -5.00
CA LEU A 71 -0.62 7.75 -4.64
C LEU A 71 -0.78 9.14 -5.26
N SER A 72 -1.22 9.22 -6.51
CA SER A 72 -1.50 10.51 -7.15
C SER A 72 -2.64 11.26 -6.44
N LYS A 73 -3.71 10.55 -6.05
CA LYS A 73 -4.84 11.12 -5.30
C LYS A 73 -4.39 11.59 -3.91
N ALA A 74 -3.66 10.75 -3.18
CA ALA A 74 -3.12 11.09 -1.86
C ALA A 74 -2.19 12.31 -1.92
N ARG A 75 -1.38 12.48 -2.97
CA ARG A 75 -0.54 13.69 -3.15
C ARG A 75 -1.35 14.97 -3.29
N ILE A 76 -2.50 14.90 -3.96
CA ILE A 76 -3.40 16.05 -4.10
C ILE A 76 -4.03 16.39 -2.74
N GLU A 77 -4.45 15.37 -1.99
CA GLU A 77 -5.05 15.53 -0.65
C GLU A 77 -4.02 16.01 0.38
N ALA A 78 -2.80 15.45 0.39
CA ALA A 78 -1.70 15.86 1.27
C ALA A 78 -1.21 17.30 1.00
N ALA A 79 -1.44 17.83 -0.21
CA ALA A 79 -1.10 19.22 -0.54
C ALA A 79 -2.06 20.23 0.11
N SER A 80 -3.31 19.84 0.39
CA SER A 80 -4.32 20.66 1.07
C SER A 80 -4.55 20.28 2.54
N GLY A 81 -4.11 19.08 2.94
CA GLY A 81 -4.23 18.53 4.29
C GLY A 81 -3.11 18.92 5.25
N HIS A 82 -3.38 18.75 6.54
CA HIS A 82 -2.40 18.97 7.63
C HIS A 82 -1.93 17.65 8.28
N GLU A 83 -2.47 16.52 7.85
CA GLU A 83 -2.25 15.21 8.45
C GLU A 83 -1.67 14.24 7.42
N ASP A 84 -0.78 13.37 7.89
CA ASP A 84 -0.21 12.30 7.09
C ASP A 84 -1.28 11.32 6.61
N LEU A 85 -1.08 10.81 5.41
CA LEU A 85 -1.99 9.85 4.77
C LEU A 85 -1.35 8.46 4.72
N VAL A 86 -2.16 7.43 4.90
CA VAL A 86 -1.77 6.04 4.85
C VAL A 86 -2.58 5.33 3.77
N LEU A 87 -1.89 4.72 2.83
CA LEU A 87 -2.49 3.85 1.83
C LEU A 87 -2.49 2.40 2.33
N LEU A 88 -3.64 1.75 2.25
CA LEU A 88 -3.83 0.35 2.62
C LEU A 88 -4.48 -0.42 1.48
N ALA A 89 -3.95 -1.60 1.17
CA ALA A 89 -4.65 -2.55 0.33
C ALA A 89 -5.75 -3.23 1.15
N ALA A 90 -6.99 -3.12 0.70
CA ALA A 90 -8.15 -3.74 1.32
C ALA A 90 -9.06 -4.34 0.25
N ALA A 91 -10.00 -5.18 0.67
CA ALA A 91 -11.17 -5.50 -0.13
C ALA A 91 -12.39 -4.84 0.49
N ASP A 92 -13.33 -4.43 -0.36
CA ASP A 92 -14.64 -3.97 0.09
C ASP A 92 -15.55 -5.16 0.46
N ASP A 93 -16.79 -4.85 0.84
CA ASP A 93 -17.80 -5.84 1.22
C ASP A 93 -18.18 -6.79 0.07
N GLU A 94 -17.87 -6.43 -1.17
CA GLU A 94 -18.06 -7.26 -2.36
C GLU A 94 -16.82 -8.10 -2.70
N GLY A 95 -15.75 -7.99 -1.90
CA GLY A 95 -14.49 -8.68 -2.10
C GLY A 95 -13.56 -7.98 -3.11
N GLN A 96 -13.92 -6.79 -3.61
CA GLN A 96 -13.11 -6.10 -4.60
C GLN A 96 -11.92 -5.39 -3.97
N TRP A 97 -10.73 -5.77 -4.43
CA TRP A 97 -9.48 -5.15 -4.05
C TRP A 97 -9.41 -3.67 -4.46
N HIS A 98 -9.09 -2.82 -3.48
CA HIS A 98 -8.84 -1.40 -3.68
C HIS A 98 -7.69 -0.91 -2.77
N TRP A 99 -7.19 0.29 -3.08
CA TRP A 99 -6.26 1.02 -2.21
C TRP A 99 -7.03 2.11 -1.48
N GLY A 100 -7.29 1.90 -0.20
CA GLY A 100 -7.86 2.92 0.68
C GLY A 100 -6.84 4.00 1.01
N ILE A 101 -7.30 5.25 1.12
CA ILE A 101 -6.50 6.38 1.61
C ILE A 101 -7.14 6.77 2.94
N HIS A 102 -6.34 6.74 4.00
CA HIS A 102 -6.79 7.00 5.36
C HIS A 102 -5.89 8.05 6.01
N THR A 103 -6.42 8.82 6.96
CA THR A 103 -5.56 9.58 7.86
C THR A 103 -5.07 8.71 9.02
N VAL A 104 -4.00 9.12 9.71
CA VAL A 104 -3.51 8.38 10.89
C VAL A 104 -4.59 8.32 11.98
N SER A 105 -5.34 9.40 12.16
CA SER A 105 -6.44 9.50 13.14
C SER A 105 -7.61 8.57 12.83
N GLU A 106 -7.85 8.21 11.57
CA GLU A 106 -8.88 7.21 11.21
C GLU A 106 -8.45 5.78 11.57
N LEU A 107 -7.16 5.56 11.79
CA LEU A 107 -6.56 4.26 12.06
C LEU A 107 -6.22 4.04 13.55
N CYS A 108 -6.42 5.05 14.42
CA CYS A 108 -6.06 5.05 15.84
C CYS A 108 -7.26 5.39 16.73
#